data_AF-A0A7C7KPL7-F1
#
_entry.id   AF-A0A7C7KPL7-F1
#
_cell.length_a   1.000
_cell.length_b   1.000
_cell.length_c   1.000
_cell.angle_alpha   90.00
_cell.angle_beta   90.00
_cell.angle_gamma   90.00
#
_symmetry.space_group_name_H-M   'P 1'
#
loop_
_entity.id
_entity.type
_entity.pdbx_description
1 polymer ?
#
loop_
_entity_poly.entity_id
_entity_poly.type
_entity_poly.pdbx_seq_one_letter_code
_entity_poly.pdbx_strand_id
1 'polypeptide(L)'
;MPAHSTGGNKEFLSVIGTTSSFFYIYNMKVAEGRVFNDKDNNQTKNFMVLGSESYKKFFGDDPLKNQKIFLFNVPFKVIGKLEERGTDISGNSLDNKAFIPLKTALKRMLNQNHIDGIYILVDKEKNLDFVRKEVEKYLFFKHGKKDFTVMPYSKLSATQNRTIKIFSKLAITVSIISFFVGALGIFALMIISVYERFIEIGVRRAFGARKIDIILQFLMESFLGCKDNTRLLDDEFYALKNISLLIKENEKLAILGPNGSGKSTLLKMLNGIYMPNEGQITVEGNISSVLEL
;
A
#
# COMPACT_ATOMS: atom_id res chain seq x y z
N MET A 1 18.42 -15.42 14.56
CA MET A 1 19.04 -16.57 15.26
C MET A 1 17.97 -17.63 15.48
N PRO A 2 18.26 -18.92 15.32
CA PRO A 2 17.29 -19.98 15.58
C PRO A 2 16.93 -19.99 17.07
N ALA A 3 15.64 -19.89 17.36
CA ALA A 3 15.10 -19.86 18.71
C ALA A 3 13.94 -20.84 18.81
N HIS A 4 13.77 -21.46 19.97
CA HIS A 4 12.60 -22.28 20.23
C HIS A 4 11.99 -22.00 21.60
N SER A 5 10.66 -21.96 21.67
CA SER A 5 9.94 -21.82 22.94
C SER A 5 9.82 -23.16 23.66
N THR A 6 9.51 -23.12 24.96
CA THR A 6 9.12 -24.30 25.73
C THR A 6 7.91 -25.03 25.16
N GLY A 7 7.08 -24.37 24.35
CA GLY A 7 5.93 -24.97 23.65
C GLY A 7 6.28 -25.66 22.32
N GLY A 8 7.56 -25.70 21.93
CA GLY A 8 8.02 -26.39 20.72
C GLY A 8 8.03 -25.53 19.44
N ASN A 9 7.54 -24.29 19.49
CA ASN A 9 7.57 -23.37 18.35
C ASN A 9 9.01 -22.97 18.02
N LYS A 10 9.45 -23.23 16.78
CA LYS A 10 10.78 -22.90 16.26
C LYS A 10 10.67 -21.75 15.29
N GLU A 11 11.32 -20.64 15.60
CA GLU A 11 11.25 -19.42 14.81
C GLU A 11 12.61 -18.73 14.78
N PHE A 12 12.84 -17.90 13.77
CA PHE A 12 14.03 -17.06 13.71
C PHE A 12 13.79 -15.76 14.46
N LEU A 13 14.55 -15.55 15.52
CA LEU A 13 14.47 -14.36 16.37
C LEU A 13 15.71 -13.47 16.16
N SER A 14 15.49 -12.19 15.89
CA SER A 14 16.56 -11.20 15.87
C SER A 14 16.82 -10.73 17.30
N VAL A 15 18.05 -10.91 17.79
CA VAL A 15 18.41 -10.65 19.19
C VAL A 15 19.34 -9.44 19.24
N ILE A 16 19.00 -8.47 20.08
CA ILE A 16 19.80 -7.27 20.33
C ILE A 16 20.29 -7.31 21.79
N GLY A 17 21.62 -7.27 21.96
CA GLY A 17 22.24 -7.05 23.25
C GLY A 17 22.22 -5.57 23.61
N THR A 18 21.52 -5.19 24.68
CA THR A 18 21.35 -3.78 25.03
C THR A 18 21.34 -3.52 26.54
N THR A 19 21.39 -2.25 26.92
CA THR A 19 21.29 -1.78 28.31
C THR A 19 19.88 -1.31 28.62
N SER A 20 19.59 -1.10 29.91
CA SER A 20 18.30 -0.57 30.36
C SER A 20 17.98 0.79 29.70
N SER A 21 19.00 1.63 29.51
CA SER A 21 18.91 2.95 28.86
C SER A 21 18.30 2.90 27.46
N PHE A 22 18.49 1.81 26.72
CA PHE A 22 17.98 1.70 25.35
C PHE A 22 16.46 1.79 25.27
N PHE A 23 15.74 1.17 26.22
CA PHE A 23 14.29 1.25 26.26
C PHE A 23 13.81 2.69 26.52
N TYR A 24 14.55 3.46 27.33
CA TYR A 24 14.24 4.88 27.57
C TYR A 24 14.54 5.74 26.34
N ILE A 25 15.69 5.54 25.68
CA ILE A 25 16.09 6.28 24.48
C ILE A 25 15.06 6.09 23.35
N TYR A 26 14.59 4.85 23.18
CA TYR A 26 13.59 4.52 22.17
C TYR A 26 12.14 4.72 22.64
N ASN A 27 11.92 5.21 23.88
CA ASN A 27 10.60 5.37 24.48
C ASN A 27 9.74 4.09 24.37
N MET A 28 10.34 2.92 24.62
CA MET A 28 9.68 1.62 24.59
C MET A 28 8.91 1.41 25.89
N LYS A 29 7.60 1.21 25.78
CA LYS A 29 6.73 0.90 26.90
C LYS A 29 6.58 -0.60 27.06
N VAL A 30 6.39 -1.03 28.31
CA VAL A 30 6.21 -2.44 28.67
C VAL A 30 4.71 -2.70 28.78
N ALA A 31 4.20 -3.62 27.97
CA ALA A 31 2.81 -4.07 28.05
C ALA A 31 2.60 -5.00 29.25
N GLU A 32 3.55 -5.92 29.47
CA GLU A 32 3.47 -6.90 30.56
C GLU A 32 4.86 -7.18 31.14
N GLY A 33 4.95 -7.32 32.47
CA GLY A 33 6.20 -7.64 33.17
C GLY A 33 7.11 -6.42 33.38
N ARG A 34 8.41 -6.58 33.11
CA ARG A 34 9.41 -5.51 33.30
C ARG A 34 10.57 -5.63 32.33
N VAL A 35 11.28 -4.52 32.13
CA VAL A 35 12.62 -4.52 31.51
C VAL A 35 13.70 -4.93 32.52
N PHE A 36 14.88 -5.32 32.01
CA PHE A 36 16.05 -5.56 32.84
C PHE A 36 16.68 -4.25 33.30
N ASN A 37 17.27 -4.26 34.49
CA ASN A 37 17.99 -3.14 35.07
C ASN A 37 19.50 -3.37 35.03
N ASP A 38 20.28 -2.39 35.48
CA ASP A 38 21.75 -2.47 35.43
C ASP A 38 22.31 -3.56 36.36
N LYS A 39 21.61 -3.90 37.45
CA LYS A 39 21.96 -5.03 38.32
C LYS A 39 21.84 -6.37 37.57
N ASP A 40 20.76 -6.56 36.82
CA ASP A 40 20.52 -7.76 36.00
C ASP A 40 21.56 -7.87 34.87
N ASN A 41 21.95 -6.74 34.26
CA ASN A 41 23.03 -6.68 33.27
C ASN A 41 24.39 -7.03 33.89
N ASN A 42 24.71 -6.50 35.07
CA ASN A 42 25.97 -6.79 35.77
C ASN A 42 26.09 -8.24 36.23
N GLN A 43 24.98 -8.86 36.65
CA GLN A 43 24.94 -10.27 37.05
C GLN A 43 24.91 -11.24 35.85
N THR A 44 24.94 -10.75 34.62
CA THR A 44 24.87 -11.56 33.38
C THR A 44 23.71 -12.55 33.37
N LYS A 45 22.54 -12.11 33.86
CA LYS A 45 21.35 -12.96 33.90
C LYS A 45 20.85 -13.24 32.48
N ASN A 46 20.32 -14.45 32.29
CA ASN A 46 19.70 -14.88 31.04
C ASN A 46 18.25 -14.38 30.98
N PHE A 47 18.07 -13.06 31.01
CA PHE A 47 16.78 -12.44 30.87
C PHE A 47 16.57 -11.97 29.44
N MET A 48 15.32 -12.01 29.00
CA MET A 48 14.90 -11.59 27.69
C MET A 48 13.62 -10.76 27.79
N VAL A 49 13.56 -9.70 26.99
CA VAL A 49 12.37 -8.89 26.76
C VAL A 49 12.01 -9.04 25.28
N LEU A 50 10.74 -9.25 24.98
CA LEU A 50 10.25 -9.50 23.63
C LEU A 50 9.42 -8.33 23.12
N GLY A 51 9.56 -8.01 21.83
CA GLY A 51 8.58 -7.22 21.10
C GLY A 51 7.23 -7.93 21.01
N SER A 52 6.16 -7.17 20.77
CA SER A 52 4.78 -7.66 20.74
C SER A 52 4.58 -8.79 19.72
N GLU A 53 5.10 -8.63 18.49
CA GLU A 53 4.98 -9.59 17.40
C GLU A 53 5.79 -10.86 17.66
N SER A 54 7.05 -10.72 18.12
CA SER A 54 7.86 -11.88 18.51
C SER A 54 7.21 -12.67 19.65
N TYR A 55 6.65 -11.98 20.64
CA TYR A 55 5.94 -12.64 21.74
C TYR A 55 4.76 -13.47 21.22
N LYS A 56 3.94 -12.88 20.33
CA LYS A 56 2.78 -13.55 19.73
C LYS A 56 3.18 -14.78 18.92
N LYS A 57 4.30 -14.75 18.20
CA LYS A 57 4.81 -15.91 17.45
C LYS A 57 5.21 -17.07 18.35
N PHE A 58 5.84 -16.81 19.50
CA PHE A 58 6.34 -17.87 20.38
C PHE A 58 5.29 -18.41 21.36
N PHE A 59 4.39 -17.54 21.85
CA PHE A 59 3.48 -17.83 22.96
C PHE A 59 2.02 -17.45 22.69
N GLY A 60 1.68 -16.96 21.49
CA GLY A 60 0.32 -16.50 21.19
C GLY A 60 -0.13 -15.36 22.12
N ASP A 61 -1.31 -15.52 22.69
CA ASP A 61 -1.89 -14.59 23.67
C ASP A 61 -1.73 -15.08 25.12
N ASP A 62 -0.84 -16.05 25.36
CA ASP A 62 -0.60 -16.57 26.70
C ASP A 62 0.01 -15.50 27.62
N PRO A 63 -0.42 -15.41 28.90
CA PRO A 63 0.13 -14.45 29.85
C PRO A 63 1.59 -14.77 30.18
N LEU A 64 2.34 -13.74 30.56
CA LEU A 64 3.78 -13.82 30.85
C LEU A 64 4.04 -14.56 32.17
N LYS A 65 3.94 -15.89 32.17
CA LYS A 65 4.18 -16.72 33.37
C LYS A 65 5.24 -17.79 33.12
N ASN A 66 6.45 -17.53 33.64
CA ASN A 66 7.59 -18.47 33.62
C ASN A 66 8.00 -19.00 32.24
N GLN A 67 7.68 -18.25 31.19
CA GLN A 67 8.04 -18.58 29.82
C GLN A 67 9.55 -18.51 29.59
N LYS A 68 10.07 -19.45 28.81
CA LYS A 68 11.48 -19.53 28.44
C LYS A 68 11.62 -19.70 26.93
N ILE A 69 12.61 -19.03 26.37
CA ILE A 69 13.07 -19.22 25.00
C ILE A 69 14.49 -19.75 25.05
N PHE A 70 14.77 -20.78 24.26
CA PHE A 70 16.10 -21.31 24.09
C PHE A 70 16.74 -20.69 22.86
N LEU A 71 17.84 -19.97 23.09
CA LEU A 71 18.73 -19.46 22.04
C LEU A 71 20.00 -20.28 22.05
N PHE A 72 20.33 -20.96 20.95
CA PHE A 72 21.52 -21.85 20.87
C PHE A 72 21.63 -22.81 22.07
N ASN A 73 20.51 -23.42 22.46
CA ASN A 73 20.42 -24.32 23.61
C ASN A 73 20.64 -23.68 25.00
N VAL A 74 20.72 -22.35 25.09
CA VAL A 74 20.78 -21.61 26.35
C VAL A 74 19.38 -21.10 26.71
N PRO A 75 18.85 -21.42 27.90
CA PRO A 75 17.54 -20.95 28.33
C PRO A 75 17.59 -19.49 28.77
N PHE A 76 16.74 -18.66 28.14
CA PHE A 76 16.46 -17.29 28.53
C PHE A 76 15.06 -17.21 29.12
N LYS A 77 14.95 -16.62 30.31
CA LYS A 77 13.65 -16.34 30.94
C LYS A 77 13.08 -15.05 30.34
N VAL A 78 11.86 -15.12 29.84
CA VAL A 78 11.14 -13.93 29.36
C VAL A 78 10.60 -13.19 30.59
N ILE A 79 11.00 -11.93 30.74
CA ILE A 79 10.65 -11.08 31.90
C ILE A 79 9.76 -9.90 31.54
N GLY A 80 9.59 -9.62 30.24
CA GLY A 80 8.71 -8.56 29.79
C GLY A 80 8.31 -8.69 28.32
N LYS A 81 7.12 -8.17 28.02
CA LYS A 81 6.55 -7.98 26.68
C LYS A 81 6.41 -6.47 26.45
N LEU A 82 6.91 -5.98 25.32
CA LEU A 82 6.77 -4.57 24.94
C LEU A 82 5.40 -4.30 24.30
N GLU A 83 4.95 -3.06 24.41
CA GLU A 83 3.77 -2.57 23.67
C GLU A 83 4.05 -2.58 22.17
N GLU A 84 3.00 -2.86 21.39
CA GLU A 84 3.05 -2.80 19.93
C GLU A 84 3.22 -1.35 19.48
N ARG A 85 4.24 -1.11 18.65
CA ARG A 85 4.49 0.22 18.07
C ARG A 85 4.23 0.26 16.57
N GLY A 86 4.03 -0.90 15.96
CA GLY A 86 3.85 -1.04 14.53
C GLY A 86 5.17 -0.89 13.77
N THR A 87 5.10 -1.16 12.48
CA THR A 87 6.26 -1.11 11.59
C THR A 87 6.49 0.33 11.14
N ASP A 88 7.67 0.90 11.43
CA ASP A 88 8.10 2.15 10.80
C ASP A 88 8.08 1.98 9.27
N ILE A 89 7.78 3.04 8.53
CA ILE A 89 7.70 3.08 7.05
C ILE A 89 8.98 2.51 6.38
N SER A 90 10.09 2.46 7.13
CA SER A 90 11.37 1.86 6.75
C SER A 90 11.45 0.31 6.81
N GLY A 91 10.38 -0.38 7.23
CA GLY A 91 10.35 -1.84 7.38
C GLY A 91 11.09 -2.36 8.61
N ASN A 92 11.67 -1.48 9.44
CA ASN A 92 12.34 -1.86 10.67
C ASN A 92 11.34 -2.02 11.82
N SER A 93 10.71 -3.19 11.93
CA SER A 93 9.89 -3.53 13.09
C SER A 93 10.77 -3.85 14.30
N LEU A 94 10.64 -3.05 15.37
CA LEU A 94 11.20 -3.36 16.68
C LEU A 94 10.35 -4.43 17.40
N ASP A 95 9.13 -4.66 16.92
CA ASP A 95 8.16 -5.60 17.48
C ASP A 95 8.54 -7.06 17.18
N ASN A 96 9.31 -7.30 16.12
CA ASN A 96 9.84 -8.62 15.76
C ASN A 96 11.26 -8.88 16.30
N LYS A 97 11.66 -8.22 17.40
CA LYS A 97 12.99 -8.36 18.00
C LYS A 97 12.93 -8.80 19.46
N ALA A 98 14.00 -9.45 19.90
CA ALA A 98 14.28 -9.76 21.28
C ALA A 98 15.42 -8.91 21.82
N PHE A 99 15.30 -8.50 23.07
CA PHE A 99 16.29 -7.72 23.77
C PHE A 99 16.83 -8.51 24.96
N ILE A 100 18.14 -8.60 25.05
CA ILE A 100 18.85 -9.27 26.16
C ILE A 100 19.89 -8.30 26.76
N PRO A 101 20.31 -8.50 28.02
CA PRO A 101 21.35 -7.68 28.61
C PRO A 101 22.66 -7.74 27.81
N LEU A 102 23.25 -6.57 27.53
CA LEU A 102 24.46 -6.41 26.74
C LEU A 102 25.61 -7.32 27.20
N LYS A 103 25.86 -7.39 28.52
CA LYS A 103 26.94 -8.24 29.06
C LYS A 103 26.67 -9.73 28.82
N THR A 104 25.39 -10.14 28.88
CA THR A 104 24.97 -11.52 28.57
C THR A 104 25.20 -11.81 27.08
N ALA A 105 24.87 -10.88 26.19
CA ALA A 105 25.09 -11.02 24.75
C ALA A 105 26.58 -11.15 24.39
N LEU A 106 27.42 -10.24 24.89
CA LEU A 106 28.87 -10.24 24.62
C LEU A 106 29.54 -11.51 25.13
N LYS A 107 29.26 -11.90 26.39
CA LYS A 107 29.94 -13.04 27.04
C LYS A 107 29.47 -14.40 26.51
N ARG A 108 28.19 -14.55 26.14
CA ARG A 108 27.60 -15.87 25.83
C ARG A 108 27.30 -16.10 24.36
N MET A 109 27.03 -15.06 23.57
CA MET A 109 26.54 -15.23 22.18
C MET A 109 27.60 -14.94 21.14
N LEU A 110 28.34 -13.83 21.28
CA LEU A 110 29.23 -13.35 20.23
C LEU A 110 30.69 -13.73 20.47
N ASN A 111 31.08 -14.10 21.70
CA ASN A 111 32.48 -14.29 22.11
C ASN A 111 33.40 -13.16 21.57
N GLN A 112 32.84 -11.96 21.45
CA GLN A 112 33.45 -10.77 20.88
C GLN A 112 33.32 -9.66 21.90
N ASN A 113 34.39 -8.86 22.00
CA ASN A 113 34.49 -7.76 22.95
C ASN A 113 34.22 -6.38 22.31
N HIS A 114 33.65 -6.35 21.09
CA HIS A 114 33.30 -5.11 20.42
C HIS A 114 31.78 -4.90 20.39
N ILE A 115 31.36 -3.64 20.32
CA ILE A 115 29.96 -3.22 20.30
C ILE A 115 29.71 -2.58 18.94
N ASP A 116 28.59 -2.92 18.28
CA ASP A 116 28.24 -2.42 16.95
C ASP A 116 27.96 -0.90 16.92
N GLY A 117 27.46 -0.35 18.04
CA GLY A 117 27.17 1.08 18.14
C GLY A 117 26.76 1.50 19.55
N ILE A 118 26.96 2.79 19.84
CA ILE A 118 26.58 3.42 21.10
C ILE A 118 25.55 4.51 20.79
N TYR A 119 24.41 4.44 21.45
CA TYR A 119 23.38 5.46 21.37
C TYR A 119 23.50 6.41 22.56
N ILE A 120 23.61 7.70 22.28
CA ILE A 120 23.74 8.76 23.28
C ILE A 120 22.55 9.69 23.12
N LEU A 121 21.76 9.84 24.19
CA LEU A 121 20.71 10.84 24.27
C LEU A 121 21.30 12.14 24.79
N VAL A 122 21.04 13.24 24.08
CA VAL A 122 21.51 14.58 24.42
C VAL A 122 20.31 15.43 24.82
N ASP A 123 20.43 16.16 25.92
CA ASP A 123 19.39 17.10 26.37
C ASP A 123 19.10 18.16 25.32
N LYS A 124 17.82 18.53 25.18
CA LYS A 124 17.34 19.49 24.16
C LYS A 124 18.03 20.85 24.23
N GLU A 125 18.54 21.23 25.40
CA GLU A 125 19.19 22.52 25.63
C GLU A 125 20.65 22.58 25.17
N LYS A 126 21.25 21.43 24.83
CA LYS A 126 22.65 21.36 24.38
C LYS A 126 22.74 21.31 22.87
N ASN A 127 23.70 22.05 22.32
CA ASN A 127 23.98 22.05 20.89
C ASN A 127 24.52 20.67 20.45
N LEU A 128 23.78 19.96 19.59
CA LEU A 128 24.13 18.62 19.09
C LEU A 128 25.49 18.60 18.38
N ASP A 129 25.85 19.66 17.66
CA ASP A 129 27.14 19.75 16.96
C ASP A 129 28.31 19.91 17.92
N PHE A 130 28.10 20.58 19.05
CA PHE A 130 29.10 20.70 20.11
C PHE A 130 29.37 19.35 20.77
N VAL A 131 28.31 18.66 21.20
CA VAL A 131 28.43 17.33 21.85
C VAL A 131 29.05 16.31 20.91
N ARG A 132 28.66 16.33 19.63
CA ARG A 132 29.27 15.48 18.60
C ARG A 132 30.79 15.66 18.54
N LYS A 133 31.28 16.91 18.44
CA LYS A 133 32.72 17.20 18.34
C LYS A 133 33.46 16.76 19.60
N GLU A 134 32.85 16.95 20.77
CA GLU A 134 33.44 16.54 22.04
C GLU A 134 33.57 15.01 22.16
N VAL A 135 32.52 14.27 21.78
CA VAL A 135 32.54 12.81 21.73
C VAL A 135 33.57 12.31 20.70
N GLU A 136 33.62 12.92 19.52
CA GLU A 136 34.63 12.58 18.50
C GLU A 136 36.06 12.79 19.04
N LYS A 137 36.31 13.90 19.73
CA LYS A 137 37.62 14.20 20.33
C LYS A 137 37.99 13.20 21.42
N TYR A 138 37.05 12.87 22.31
CA TYR A 138 37.26 11.91 23.38
C TYR A 138 37.56 10.49 22.85
N LEU A 139 36.77 10.03 21.87
CA LEU A 139 36.99 8.73 21.24
C LEU A 139 38.31 8.69 20.46
N PHE A 140 38.67 9.77 19.76
CA PHE A 140 39.95 9.87 19.07
C PHE A 140 41.12 9.75 20.05
N PHE A 141 41.05 10.44 21.18
CA PHE A 141 42.08 10.38 22.22
C PHE A 141 42.20 8.96 22.81
N LYS A 142 41.08 8.29 23.05
CA LYS A 142 41.05 6.96 23.66
C LYS A 142 41.48 5.83 22.70
N HIS A 143 41.10 5.92 21.43
CA HIS A 143 41.38 4.88 20.43
C HIS A 143 42.72 5.11 19.71
N GLY A 144 43.23 6.34 19.68
CA GLY A 144 44.47 6.71 18.97
C GLY A 144 44.37 6.65 17.43
N LYS A 145 43.22 6.26 16.88
CA LYS A 145 42.91 6.20 15.45
C LYS A 145 41.43 6.53 15.21
N LYS A 146 41.09 6.90 13.98
CA LYS A 146 39.71 7.21 13.59
C LYS A 146 38.99 5.94 13.11
N ASP A 147 38.58 5.10 14.04
CA ASP A 147 37.83 3.84 13.81
C ASP A 147 36.33 3.95 14.15
N PHE A 148 35.84 5.16 14.45
CA PHE A 148 34.45 5.43 14.82
C PHE A 148 33.82 6.48 13.92
N THR A 149 32.49 6.43 13.78
CA THR A 149 31.69 7.44 13.10
C THR A 149 30.57 7.90 14.02
N VAL A 150 30.53 9.19 14.35
CA VAL A 150 29.43 9.78 15.12
C VAL A 150 28.42 10.37 14.14
N MET A 151 27.18 9.89 14.14
CA MET A 151 26.12 10.39 13.26
C MET A 151 24.93 10.87 14.09
N PRO A 152 24.43 12.10 13.88
CA PRO A 152 23.19 12.52 14.49
C PRO A 152 22.01 11.75 13.88
N TYR A 153 21.10 11.29 14.74
CA TYR A 153 19.93 10.51 14.32
C TYR A 153 19.03 11.24 13.32
N SER A 154 19.00 12.58 13.35
CA SER A 154 18.23 13.41 12.41
C SER A 154 18.63 13.23 10.94
N LYS A 155 19.86 12.79 10.64
CA LYS A 155 20.31 12.51 9.27
C LYS A 155 19.79 11.18 8.71
N LEU A 156 19.34 10.25 9.56
CA LEU A 156 18.75 8.99 9.12
C LEU A 156 17.31 9.19 8.60
N SER A 157 16.51 10.05 9.25
CA SER A 157 15.14 10.37 8.81
C SER A 157 15.09 11.39 7.66
N ALA A 158 16.09 12.27 7.52
CA ALA A 158 16.12 13.29 6.47
C ALA A 158 16.38 12.73 5.06
N THR A 159 17.04 11.57 4.96
CA THR A 159 17.42 10.97 3.67
C THR A 159 16.22 10.27 3.00
N GLN A 160 15.26 9.73 3.77
CA GLN A 160 14.05 9.10 3.24
C GLN A 160 12.98 10.13 2.81
N ASN A 161 12.79 11.19 3.58
CA ASN A 161 11.85 12.27 3.24
C ASN A 161 12.25 13.03 1.97
N ARG A 162 13.54 13.03 1.61
CA ARG A 162 14.01 13.66 0.37
C ARG A 162 13.55 12.87 -0.86
N THR A 163 13.57 11.54 -0.79
CA THR A 163 13.12 10.66 -1.88
C THR A 163 11.61 10.74 -2.08
N ILE A 164 10.81 10.66 -1.00
CA ILE A 164 9.34 10.77 -1.07
C ILE A 164 8.92 12.14 -1.63
N LYS A 165 9.60 13.23 -1.24
CA LYS A 165 9.32 14.57 -1.79
C LYS A 165 9.64 14.70 -3.28
N ILE A 166 10.67 14.00 -3.77
CA ILE A 166 10.98 13.99 -5.20
C ILE A 166 9.92 13.19 -5.98
N PHE A 167 9.56 12.00 -5.50
CA PHE A 167 8.51 11.18 -6.13
C PHE A 167 7.14 11.88 -6.12
N SER A 168 6.78 12.55 -5.02
CA SER A 168 5.54 13.34 -4.95
C SER A 168 5.55 14.52 -5.92
N LYS A 169 6.68 15.23 -6.07
CA LYS A 169 6.81 16.30 -7.07
C LYS A 169 6.65 15.79 -8.49
N LEU A 170 7.24 14.64 -8.81
CA LEU A 170 7.09 14.02 -10.14
C LEU A 170 5.63 13.61 -10.40
N ALA A 171 4.97 13.01 -9.41
CA ALA A 171 3.56 12.61 -9.52
C ALA A 171 2.66 13.82 -9.80
N ILE A 172 2.84 14.93 -9.07
CA ILE A 172 2.06 16.17 -9.29
C ILE A 172 2.25 16.69 -10.72
N THR A 173 3.49 16.70 -11.23
CA THR A 173 3.78 17.15 -12.60
C THR A 173 3.08 16.29 -13.64
N VAL A 174 3.13 14.97 -13.50
CA VAL A 174 2.46 14.03 -14.44
C VAL A 174 0.94 14.20 -14.35
N SER A 175 0.38 14.30 -13.15
CA SER A 175 -1.06 14.53 -12.96
C SER A 175 -1.54 15.81 -13.65
N ILE A 176 -0.74 16.88 -13.60
CA ILE A 176 -1.06 18.13 -14.30
C ILE A 176 -1.10 17.89 -15.82
N ILE A 177 -0.09 17.22 -16.38
CA ILE A 177 -0.05 16.92 -17.83
C ILE A 177 -1.25 16.07 -18.24
N SER A 178 -1.54 14.99 -17.49
CA SER A 178 -2.68 14.11 -17.76
C SER A 178 -4.02 14.83 -17.65
N PHE A 179 -4.15 15.76 -16.70
CA PHE A 179 -5.34 16.60 -16.57
C PHE A 179 -5.54 17.48 -17.81
N PHE A 180 -4.47 18.08 -18.34
CA PHE A 180 -4.56 18.90 -19.56
C PHE A 180 -4.94 18.08 -20.80
N VAL A 181 -4.39 16.88 -20.96
CA VAL A 181 -4.77 15.99 -22.08
C VAL A 181 -6.25 15.61 -22.00
N GLY A 182 -6.74 15.28 -20.81
CA GLY A 182 -8.17 15.01 -20.59
C GLY A 182 -9.05 16.23 -20.85
N ALA A 183 -8.64 17.41 -20.38
CA ALA A 183 -9.37 18.67 -20.59
C ALA A 183 -9.45 19.05 -22.08
N LEU A 184 -8.38 18.86 -22.84
CA LEU A 184 -8.39 19.07 -24.29
C LEU A 184 -9.34 18.10 -25.01
N GLY A 185 -9.40 16.85 -24.57
CA GLY A 185 -10.34 15.85 -25.09
C GLY A 185 -11.80 16.25 -24.86
N ILE A 186 -12.15 16.62 -23.63
CA ILE A 186 -13.51 17.08 -23.29
C ILE A 186 -13.84 18.36 -24.08
N PHE A 187 -12.90 19.29 -24.20
CA PHE A 187 -13.08 20.51 -24.96
C PHE A 187 -13.35 20.24 -26.44
N ALA A 188 -12.61 19.31 -27.06
CA ALA A 188 -12.82 18.93 -28.46
C ALA A 188 -14.22 18.30 -28.67
N LEU A 189 -14.63 17.41 -27.78
CA LEU A 189 -15.97 16.81 -27.82
C LEU A 189 -17.08 17.85 -27.61
N MET A 190 -16.87 18.79 -26.68
CA MET A 190 -17.81 19.87 -26.43
C MET A 190 -17.97 20.78 -27.65
N ILE A 191 -16.88 21.11 -28.36
CA ILE A 191 -16.93 21.87 -29.60
C ILE A 191 -17.79 21.15 -30.65
N ILE A 192 -17.56 19.86 -30.87
CA ILE A 192 -18.31 19.07 -31.86
C ILE A 192 -19.81 19.07 -31.52
N SER A 193 -20.15 18.83 -30.25
CA SER A 193 -21.55 18.84 -29.78
C SER A 193 -22.24 20.20 -29.95
N VAL A 194 -21.52 21.30 -29.74
CA VAL A 194 -22.04 22.66 -29.95
C VAL A 194 -22.26 22.93 -31.45
N TYR A 195 -21.39 22.43 -32.32
CA TYR A 195 -21.57 22.56 -33.77
C TYR A 195 -22.78 21.79 -34.28
N GLU A 196 -23.05 20.60 -33.75
CA GLU A 196 -24.23 19.80 -34.12
C GLU A 196 -25.55 20.51 -33.77
N ARG A 197 -25.58 21.35 -32.72
CA ARG A 197 -26.78 22.08 -32.26
C ARG A 197 -26.78 23.57 -32.63
N PHE A 198 -26.02 23.98 -33.64
CA PHE A 198 -25.83 25.39 -33.98
C PHE A 198 -27.15 26.14 -34.29
N ILE A 199 -28.09 25.48 -34.98
CA ILE A 199 -29.38 26.08 -35.34
C ILE A 199 -30.25 26.33 -34.09
N GLU A 200 -30.28 25.38 -33.15
CA GLU A 200 -31.05 25.50 -31.91
C GLU A 200 -30.54 26.66 -31.04
N ILE A 201 -29.22 26.83 -30.96
CA ILE A 201 -28.59 27.95 -30.24
C ILE A 201 -28.95 29.28 -30.92
N GLY A 202 -28.96 29.32 -32.25
CA GLY A 202 -29.37 30.49 -33.03
C GLY A 202 -30.80 30.91 -32.74
N VAL A 203 -31.74 29.96 -32.68
CA VAL A 203 -33.14 30.21 -32.33
C VAL A 203 -33.25 30.73 -30.89
N ARG A 204 -32.59 30.10 -29.91
CA ARG A 204 -32.62 30.56 -28.50
C ARG A 204 -32.08 31.99 -28.34
N ARG A 205 -31.03 32.34 -29.08
CA ARG A 205 -30.49 33.70 -29.08
C ARG A 205 -31.43 34.72 -29.73
N ALA A 206 -32.17 34.33 -30.77
CA ALA A 206 -33.18 35.19 -31.40
C ALA A 206 -34.34 35.53 -30.44
N PHE A 207 -34.69 34.62 -29.53
CA PHE A 207 -35.65 34.84 -28.44
C PHE A 207 -35.06 35.53 -27.19
N GLY A 208 -33.83 36.04 -27.25
CA GLY A 208 -33.23 36.87 -26.20
C GLY A 208 -32.37 36.14 -25.17
N ALA A 209 -32.05 34.86 -25.36
CA ALA A 209 -31.12 34.16 -24.47
C ALA A 209 -29.72 34.79 -24.52
N ARG A 210 -29.12 35.04 -23.35
CA ARG A 210 -27.78 35.64 -23.26
C ARG A 210 -26.70 34.58 -23.53
N LYS A 211 -25.51 35.02 -23.98
CA LYS A 211 -24.37 34.11 -24.22
C LYS A 211 -24.05 33.25 -22.98
N ILE A 212 -24.20 33.81 -21.78
CA ILE A 212 -23.95 33.14 -20.51
C ILE A 212 -24.96 32.01 -20.27
N ASP A 213 -26.23 32.19 -20.64
CA ASP A 213 -27.28 31.18 -20.44
C ASP A 213 -26.97 29.92 -21.25
N ILE A 214 -26.51 30.10 -22.51
CA ILE A 214 -26.09 29.01 -23.38
C ILE A 214 -24.82 28.32 -22.84
N ILE A 215 -23.83 29.09 -22.40
CA ILE A 215 -22.59 28.53 -21.83
C ILE A 215 -22.88 27.70 -20.56
N LEU A 216 -23.72 28.23 -19.66
CA LEU A 216 -24.12 27.52 -18.43
C LEU A 216 -24.91 26.25 -18.73
N GLN A 217 -25.78 26.27 -19.74
CA GLN A 217 -26.51 25.07 -20.15
C GLN A 217 -25.56 23.96 -20.61
N PHE A 218 -24.60 24.26 -21.50
CA PHE A 218 -23.64 23.25 -21.96
C PHE A 218 -22.69 22.76 -20.86
N LEU A 219 -22.29 23.64 -19.93
CA LEU A 219 -21.51 23.25 -18.75
C LEU A 219 -22.29 22.30 -17.85
N MET A 220 -23.59 22.57 -17.63
CA MET A 220 -24.46 21.70 -16.84
C MET A 220 -24.72 20.36 -17.56
N GLU A 221 -24.96 20.36 -18.87
CA GLU A 221 -25.12 19.12 -19.66
C GLU A 221 -23.86 18.25 -19.60
N SER A 222 -22.66 18.84 -19.65
CA SER A 222 -21.39 18.12 -19.52
C SER A 222 -21.22 17.50 -18.12
N PHE A 223 -21.60 18.23 -17.07
CA PHE A 223 -21.51 17.76 -15.69
C PHE A 223 -22.52 16.63 -15.39
N LEU A 224 -23.76 16.78 -15.86
CA LEU A 224 -24.80 15.75 -15.74
C LEU A 224 -24.45 14.50 -16.56
N GLY A 225 -23.99 14.65 -17.81
CA GLY A 225 -23.59 13.53 -18.66
C GLY A 225 -22.42 12.72 -18.08
N CYS A 226 -21.45 13.37 -17.42
CA CYS A 226 -20.36 12.68 -16.73
C CYS A 226 -20.86 11.81 -15.56
N LYS A 227 -21.90 12.26 -14.86
CA LYS A 227 -22.53 11.55 -13.74
C LYS A 227 -23.39 10.36 -14.19
N ASP A 228 -24.04 10.46 -15.35
CA ASP A 228 -24.85 9.37 -15.90
C ASP A 228 -23.99 8.28 -16.53
N ASN A 229 -22.83 8.61 -17.12
CA ASN A 229 -21.88 7.61 -17.65
C ASN A 229 -21.26 6.72 -16.56
N THR A 230 -21.28 7.13 -15.29
CA THR A 230 -20.83 6.29 -14.17
C THR A 230 -21.84 5.20 -13.79
N ARG A 231 -23.09 5.28 -14.26
CA ARG A 231 -24.12 4.24 -14.08
C ARG A 231 -24.14 3.19 -15.19
N LEU A 232 -23.56 3.47 -16.35
CA LEU A 232 -23.53 2.53 -17.48
C LEU A 232 -22.49 1.41 -17.35
N LEU A 233 -21.72 1.37 -16.26
CA LEU A 233 -20.83 0.25 -15.92
C LEU A 233 -21.52 -0.84 -15.10
N ASP A 234 -22.76 -0.62 -14.63
CA ASP A 234 -23.56 -1.62 -13.88
C ASP A 234 -24.67 -2.28 -14.73
N ASP A 235 -24.93 -1.80 -15.95
CA ASP A 235 -25.86 -2.47 -16.86
C ASP A 235 -25.09 -3.50 -17.70
N GLU A 236 -25.36 -4.78 -17.48
CA GLU A 236 -24.88 -5.86 -18.35
C GLU A 236 -25.18 -5.51 -19.81
N PHE A 237 -24.13 -5.42 -20.63
CA PHE A 237 -24.28 -5.13 -22.06
C PHE A 237 -24.92 -6.35 -22.76
N TYR A 238 -26.19 -6.23 -23.13
CA TYR A 238 -26.89 -7.24 -23.93
C TYR A 238 -26.70 -6.96 -25.42
N ALA A 239 -25.98 -7.83 -26.12
CA ALA A 239 -25.85 -7.74 -27.57
C ALA A 239 -27.19 -8.00 -28.31
N LEU A 240 -28.06 -8.81 -27.71
CA LEU A 240 -29.45 -9.07 -28.10
C LEU A 240 -30.26 -9.33 -26.82
N LYS A 241 -31.47 -8.76 -26.70
CA LYS A 241 -32.31 -8.89 -25.50
C LYS A 241 -33.77 -9.13 -25.90
N ASN A 242 -34.41 -10.16 -25.32
CA ASN A 242 -35.83 -10.51 -25.52
C ASN A 242 -36.28 -10.52 -26.99
N ILE A 243 -35.56 -11.27 -27.84
CA ILE A 243 -35.92 -11.43 -29.25
C ILE A 243 -36.71 -12.72 -29.42
N SER A 244 -37.94 -12.59 -29.91
CA SER A 244 -38.78 -13.72 -30.34
C SER A 244 -39.01 -13.61 -31.84
N LEU A 245 -38.51 -14.60 -32.59
CA LEU A 245 -38.60 -14.64 -34.05
C LEU A 245 -39.07 -16.02 -34.48
N LEU A 246 -40.09 -16.08 -35.33
CA LEU A 246 -40.56 -17.30 -35.97
C LEU A 246 -40.65 -17.05 -37.47
N ILE A 247 -39.83 -17.77 -38.25
CA ILE A 247 -39.81 -17.72 -39.71
C ILE A 247 -40.35 -19.06 -40.21
N LYS A 248 -41.41 -19.03 -41.02
CA LYS A 248 -42.01 -20.23 -41.59
C LYS A 248 -41.35 -20.61 -42.92
N GLU A 249 -41.60 -21.84 -43.37
CA GLU A 249 -41.13 -22.31 -44.66
C GLU A 249 -41.58 -21.38 -45.80
N ASN A 250 -40.65 -21.07 -46.72
CA ASN A 250 -40.81 -20.12 -47.83
C ASN A 250 -40.97 -18.62 -47.46
N GLU A 251 -40.76 -18.23 -46.20
CA GLU A 251 -40.68 -16.81 -45.82
C GLU A 251 -39.27 -16.24 -46.02
N LYS A 252 -39.17 -15.05 -46.61
CA LYS A 252 -37.90 -14.32 -46.77
C LYS A 252 -37.91 -13.12 -45.82
N LEU A 253 -36.93 -13.07 -44.92
CA LEU A 253 -36.80 -11.98 -43.95
C LEU A 253 -35.51 -11.19 -44.19
N ALA A 254 -35.63 -9.87 -44.29
CA ALA A 254 -34.49 -8.95 -44.31
C ALA A 254 -34.35 -8.26 -42.96
N ILE A 255 -33.14 -8.27 -42.37
CA ILE A 255 -32.85 -7.61 -41.10
C ILE A 255 -32.15 -6.29 -41.39
N LEU A 256 -32.83 -5.17 -41.13
CA LEU A 256 -32.33 -3.81 -41.36
C LEU A 256 -32.19 -3.05 -40.03
N GLY A 257 -31.19 -2.17 -39.94
CA GLY A 257 -30.99 -1.31 -38.76
C GLY A 257 -29.65 -0.58 -38.77
N PRO A 258 -29.42 0.38 -37.85
CA PRO A 258 -28.16 1.13 -37.75
C PRO A 258 -26.97 0.24 -37.33
N ASN A 259 -25.75 0.67 -37.64
CA ASN A 259 -24.54 -0.06 -37.24
C ASN A 259 -24.49 -0.22 -35.71
N GLY A 260 -24.15 -1.42 -35.23
CA GLY A 260 -24.15 -1.77 -33.80
C GLY A 260 -25.48 -2.31 -33.25
N SER A 261 -26.56 -2.37 -34.04
CA SER A 261 -27.88 -2.86 -33.56
C SER A 261 -27.99 -4.39 -33.34
N GLY A 262 -26.88 -5.12 -33.31
CA GLY A 262 -26.87 -6.57 -33.05
C GLY A 262 -27.13 -7.50 -34.26
N LYS A 263 -27.30 -6.97 -35.49
CA LYS A 263 -27.61 -7.78 -36.70
C LYS A 263 -26.63 -8.91 -36.95
N SER A 264 -25.33 -8.61 -36.95
CA SER A 264 -24.27 -9.60 -37.16
C SER A 264 -24.21 -10.62 -36.02
N THR A 265 -24.52 -10.19 -34.79
CA THR A 265 -24.59 -11.09 -33.62
C THR A 265 -25.76 -12.06 -33.77
N LEU A 266 -26.93 -11.59 -34.19
CA LEU A 266 -28.12 -12.42 -34.43
C LEU A 266 -27.87 -13.44 -35.54
N LEU A 267 -27.27 -13.03 -36.66
CA LEU A 267 -26.89 -13.95 -37.74
C LEU A 267 -25.89 -15.02 -37.29
N LYS A 268 -24.89 -14.64 -36.49
CA LYS A 268 -23.93 -15.60 -35.92
C LYS A 268 -24.58 -16.59 -34.95
N MET A 269 -25.58 -16.16 -34.18
CA MET A 269 -26.35 -17.04 -33.29
C MET A 269 -27.25 -18.00 -34.07
N LEU A 270 -27.92 -17.54 -35.13
CA LEU A 270 -28.73 -18.42 -35.99
C LEU A 270 -27.88 -19.46 -36.73
N ASN A 271 -26.65 -19.10 -37.13
CA ASN A 271 -25.69 -20.01 -37.72
C ASN A 271 -25.01 -20.96 -36.69
N GLY A 272 -25.37 -20.89 -35.41
CA GLY A 272 -24.79 -21.71 -34.35
C GLY A 272 -23.35 -21.37 -33.97
N ILE A 273 -22.80 -20.25 -34.44
CA ILE A 273 -21.44 -19.78 -34.08
C ILE A 273 -21.42 -19.28 -32.64
N TYR A 274 -22.51 -18.66 -32.20
CA TYR A 274 -22.71 -18.24 -30.81
C TYR A 274 -23.94 -18.91 -30.22
N MET A 275 -23.82 -19.37 -28.97
CA MET A 275 -24.94 -19.93 -28.23
C MET A 275 -25.60 -18.83 -27.38
N PRO A 276 -26.94 -18.84 -27.26
CA PRO A 276 -27.63 -17.92 -26.36
C PRO A 276 -27.27 -18.22 -24.91
N ASN A 277 -27.13 -17.17 -24.10
CA ASN A 277 -26.99 -17.30 -22.66
C ASN A 277 -28.30 -17.79 -22.01
N GLU A 278 -29.44 -17.41 -22.58
CA GLU A 278 -30.78 -17.84 -22.17
C GLU A 278 -31.70 -18.00 -23.39
N GLY A 279 -32.63 -18.96 -23.33
CA GLY A 279 -33.55 -19.29 -24.42
C GLY A 279 -33.02 -20.37 -25.36
N GLN A 280 -33.75 -20.61 -26.46
CA GLN A 280 -33.42 -21.64 -27.44
C GLN A 280 -33.55 -21.12 -28.86
N ILE A 281 -32.64 -21.56 -29.73
CA ILE A 281 -32.68 -21.32 -31.16
C ILE A 281 -32.78 -22.69 -31.84
N THR A 282 -33.80 -22.86 -32.67
CA THR A 282 -33.99 -24.06 -33.48
C THR A 282 -34.05 -23.64 -34.94
N VAL A 283 -33.19 -24.23 -35.76
CA VAL A 283 -33.10 -23.95 -37.20
C VAL A 283 -33.25 -25.26 -37.95
N GLU A 284 -34.35 -25.41 -38.66
CA GLU A 284 -34.63 -26.55 -39.53
C GLU A 284 -34.55 -26.08 -40.99
N GLY A 285 -33.34 -26.00 -41.53
CA GLY A 285 -33.07 -25.53 -42.90
C GLY A 285 -31.63 -25.04 -43.10
N ASN A 286 -31.34 -24.54 -44.31
CA ASN A 286 -30.02 -24.00 -44.65
C ASN A 286 -30.03 -22.47 -44.57
N ILE A 287 -29.19 -21.90 -43.70
CA ILE A 287 -28.98 -20.46 -43.62
C ILE A 287 -27.82 -20.07 -44.54
N SER A 288 -28.04 -19.11 -45.43
CA SER A 288 -26.99 -18.48 -46.24
C SER A 288 -26.86 -17.01 -45.89
N SER A 289 -25.65 -16.56 -45.58
CA SER A 289 -25.34 -15.14 -45.35
C SER A 289 -24.56 -14.59 -46.54
N VAL A 290 -25.13 -13.59 -47.23
CA VAL A 290 -24.39 -12.78 -48.20
C VAL A 290 -23.91 -11.53 -47.48
N LEU A 291 -22.59 -11.36 -47.39
CA LEU A 291 -21.96 -10.09 -47.06
C LEU A 291 -21.65 -9.40 -48.39
N GLU A 292 -22.39 -8.34 -48.73
CA GLU A 292 -21.81 -7.27 -49.54
C GLU A 292 -21.09 -6.31 -48.58
N LEU A 293 -19.83 -6.03 -48.89
CA LEU A 293 -18.99 -5.04 -48.20
C LEU A 293 -19.51 -3.62 -48.43
#